data_AF-A0A1X2GM57-F1
#
_entry.id   AF-A0A1X2GM57-F1
#
_cell.length_a   1.000
_cell.length_b   1.000
_cell.length_c   1.000
_cell.angle_alpha   90.00
_cell.angle_beta   90.00
_cell.angle_gamma   90.00
#
_symmetry.space_group_name_H-M   'P 1'
#
loop_
_entity.id
_entity.type
_entity.pdbx_description
1 polymer ?
#
loop_
_entity_poly.entity_id
_entity_poly.type
_entity_poly.pdbx_seq_one_letter_code
_entity_poly.pdbx_strand_id
1 'polypeptide(L)'
;MPVRKKKGGRDCLFLRLSPTVLGFIFLIVPVIRPQDLAVAGQGTIQLHDRKLEPLRIVGQGTLFLKQLGPKSAIILPSKGGQVEVAEVLSDTELLIKKEVKDLKALALLSEGTSFKCVPHVDQEAVYHHVHDQLRKNQCITIFPEGGSHDRAELLPLKAGVTLMALGAMAKYPDLDVKVVPVGLNYFHAHRFRSRAVIEFGNPISITPDMVERYKIGGPEKRQACGKLLDAIYDGLKSVTVNAESYETLMMIQAARRLYKPAHRKLPISRVVDLNRRFLIGYNLFKHEPEVEELHQRVLAYNQLLKYYGIRDHQVSKTDLGRKGTLMLLLERLVYLVFYTLCGFPGEKKADAALKGSDVKIAGRDVLATWKLLVGLVLVPTLYCFYGFLAFVATLSYDMTWQWRLAVPVIAIAVVSMVSYAGLRLGEVGLDIARSLQPLVMALFDPESALVLRNNREKLSHDITEVINEYGPRAFSDFDGRQPKKKTTNKFTDFVCSPS
;
A
#
# COMPACT_ATOMS: atom_id res chain seq x y z
N MET A 1 41.03 -29.07 -5.10
CA MET A 1 39.61 -28.74 -5.32
C MET A 1 39.11 -27.90 -4.14
N PRO A 2 38.93 -26.58 -4.27
CA PRO A 2 38.29 -25.80 -3.22
C PRO A 2 36.80 -25.60 -3.51
N VAL A 3 36.01 -25.87 -2.47
CA VAL A 3 34.54 -25.81 -2.41
C VAL A 3 34.05 -24.36 -2.60
N ARG A 4 33.32 -24.09 -3.69
CA ARG A 4 32.65 -22.81 -3.95
C ARG A 4 31.46 -22.63 -2.99
N LYS A 5 31.55 -21.64 -2.09
CA LYS A 5 30.42 -21.10 -1.34
C LYS A 5 29.36 -20.52 -2.29
N LYS A 6 28.24 -21.23 -2.48
CA LYS A 6 26.99 -20.65 -3.02
C LYS A 6 26.44 -19.65 -1.99
N LYS A 7 26.56 -18.35 -2.25
CA LYS A 7 25.80 -17.32 -1.54
C LYS A 7 24.34 -17.42 -1.99
N GLY A 8 23.45 -17.68 -1.03
CA GLY A 8 22.02 -17.86 -1.25
C GLY A 8 21.38 -16.63 -1.90
N GLY A 9 20.83 -16.84 -3.09
CA GLY A 9 19.71 -16.05 -3.57
C GLY A 9 18.52 -16.32 -2.66
N ARG A 10 17.83 -15.26 -2.26
CA ARG A 10 16.56 -15.36 -1.54
C ARG A 10 15.51 -15.87 -2.53
N ASP A 11 15.50 -17.17 -2.72
CA ASP A 11 14.35 -17.89 -3.26
C ASP A 11 13.24 -17.71 -2.23
N CYS A 12 12.32 -16.78 -2.50
CA CYS A 12 11.02 -16.82 -1.84
C CYS A 12 10.48 -18.23 -2.05
N LEU A 13 10.30 -18.96 -0.95
CA LEU A 13 9.70 -20.27 -0.89
C LEU A 13 8.19 -20.14 -1.21
N PHE A 14 7.86 -19.62 -2.39
CA PHE A 14 6.63 -19.98 -3.04
C PHE A 14 6.75 -21.48 -3.29
N LEU A 15 5.80 -22.24 -2.76
CA LEU A 15 5.48 -23.57 -3.27
C LEU A 15 5.70 -23.52 -4.78
N ARG A 16 6.57 -24.38 -5.30
CA ARG A 16 6.96 -24.51 -6.71
C ARG A 16 5.79 -25.05 -7.55
N LEU A 17 4.57 -24.60 -7.26
CA LEU A 17 3.38 -24.79 -8.07
C LEU A 17 3.49 -23.83 -9.24
N SER A 18 3.41 -24.37 -10.45
CA SER A 18 3.40 -23.55 -11.66
C SER A 18 2.33 -22.46 -11.55
N PRO A 19 2.59 -21.21 -11.97
CA PRO A 19 1.59 -20.14 -11.98
C PRO A 19 0.30 -20.52 -12.72
N THR A 20 0.35 -21.50 -13.63
CA THR A 20 -0.83 -22.11 -14.27
C THR A 20 -1.74 -22.90 -13.32
N VAL A 21 -1.19 -23.62 -12.33
CA VAL A 21 -1.99 -24.43 -11.38
C VAL A 21 -2.71 -23.52 -10.38
N LEU A 22 -2.03 -22.49 -9.88
CA LEU A 22 -2.65 -21.49 -9.02
C LEU A 22 -3.69 -20.65 -9.79
N GLY A 23 -3.40 -20.33 -11.06
CA GLY A 23 -4.31 -19.59 -11.94
C GLY A 23 -5.63 -20.31 -12.19
N PHE A 24 -5.61 -21.64 -12.29
CA PHE A 24 -6.82 -22.46 -12.48
C PHE A 24 -7.73 -22.49 -11.24
N ILE A 25 -7.15 -22.48 -10.04
CA ILE A 25 -7.92 -22.54 -8.78
C ILE A 25 -8.57 -21.18 -8.45
N PHE A 26 -7.90 -20.07 -8.80
CA PHE A 26 -8.33 -18.72 -8.42
C PHE A 26 -8.81 -17.85 -9.58
N LEU A 27 -8.99 -18.39 -10.80
CA LEU A 27 -9.35 -17.64 -12.01
C LEU A 27 -8.38 -16.47 -12.30
N ILE A 28 -7.09 -16.64 -12.02
CA ILE A 28 -6.07 -15.60 -12.20
C ILE A 28 -5.41 -15.78 -13.58
N VAL A 29 -5.35 -14.72 -14.37
CA VAL A 29 -4.54 -14.70 -15.60
C VAL A 29 -3.06 -14.60 -15.22
N PRO A 30 -2.22 -15.61 -15.50
CA PRO A 30 -0.82 -15.58 -15.12
C PRO A 30 -0.08 -14.53 -15.95
N VAL A 31 0.60 -13.60 -15.29
CA VAL A 31 1.42 -12.57 -15.93
C VAL A 31 2.86 -12.74 -15.47
N ILE A 32 3.77 -12.93 -16.43
CA ILE A 32 5.20 -13.02 -16.17
C ILE A 32 5.82 -11.66 -16.44
N ARG A 33 6.48 -11.08 -15.43
CA ARG A 33 7.22 -9.83 -15.64
C ARG A 33 8.60 -10.14 -16.22
N PRO A 34 9.05 -9.42 -17.26
CA PRO A 34 10.40 -9.62 -17.80
C PRO A 34 11.49 -9.51 -16.72
N GLN A 35 11.32 -8.59 -15.77
CA GLN A 35 12.26 -8.37 -14.67
C GLN A 35 12.40 -9.59 -13.73
N ASP A 36 11.36 -10.43 -13.60
CA ASP A 36 11.39 -11.63 -12.76
C ASP A 36 12.21 -12.75 -13.43
N LEU A 37 12.38 -12.69 -14.76
CA LEU A 37 13.22 -13.61 -15.55
C LEU A 37 14.66 -13.09 -15.75
N ALA A 38 15.06 -12.04 -15.03
CA ALA A 38 16.38 -11.44 -15.21
C ALA A 38 17.50 -12.40 -14.73
N VAL A 39 18.38 -12.79 -15.65
CA VAL A 39 19.54 -13.65 -15.37
C VAL A 39 20.81 -12.81 -15.35
N ALA A 40 21.76 -13.13 -14.47
CA ALA A 40 23.06 -12.46 -14.46
C ALA A 40 23.82 -12.76 -15.76
N GLY A 41 24.25 -11.72 -16.47
CA GLY A 41 25.10 -11.83 -17.65
C GLY A 41 26.49 -12.33 -17.27
N GLN A 42 27.15 -13.01 -18.22
CA GLN A 42 28.55 -13.39 -18.05
C GLN A 42 29.44 -12.31 -18.65
N GLY A 43 30.53 -11.96 -17.96
CA GLY A 43 31.46 -10.91 -18.39
C GLY A 43 31.08 -9.52 -17.90
N THR A 44 31.80 -8.52 -18.42
CA THR A 44 31.56 -7.09 -18.16
C THR A 44 31.24 -6.38 -19.47
N ILE A 45 30.46 -5.30 -19.38
CA ILE A 45 30.10 -4.47 -20.52
C ILE A 45 30.66 -3.06 -20.36
N GLN A 46 31.13 -2.51 -21.48
CA GLN A 46 31.70 -1.17 -21.60
C GLN A 46 31.15 -0.47 -22.84
N LEU A 47 31.06 0.85 -22.79
CA LEU A 47 30.81 1.67 -23.97
C LEU A 47 32.18 2.02 -24.59
N HIS A 48 32.44 1.60 -25.84
CA HIS A 48 33.75 1.79 -26.47
C HIS A 48 34.04 3.28 -26.76
N ASP A 49 33.13 3.97 -27.46
CA ASP A 49 33.32 5.37 -27.83
C ASP A 49 32.03 6.19 -27.77
N ARG A 50 31.97 7.10 -26.79
CA ARG A 50 30.80 7.96 -26.56
C ARG A 50 30.51 8.93 -27.72
N LYS A 51 31.52 9.36 -28.48
CA LYS A 51 31.37 10.41 -29.51
C LYS A 51 31.16 9.86 -30.92
N LEU A 52 31.77 8.72 -31.25
CA LEU A 52 31.63 8.11 -32.59
C LEU A 52 30.53 7.05 -32.65
N GLU A 53 30.37 6.22 -31.62
CA GLU A 53 29.43 5.09 -31.63
C GLU A 53 28.65 4.98 -30.31
N PRO A 54 27.74 5.93 -30.00
CA PRO A 54 27.02 5.98 -28.72
C PRO A 54 26.04 4.82 -28.51
N LEU A 55 25.80 4.01 -29.53
CA LEU A 55 24.86 2.89 -29.52
C LEU A 55 25.56 1.52 -29.46
N ARG A 56 26.89 1.46 -29.43
CA ARG A 56 27.62 0.19 -29.42
C ARG A 56 28.17 -0.11 -28.02
N ILE A 57 27.81 -1.28 -27.50
CA ILE A 57 28.33 -1.81 -26.24
C ILE A 57 29.26 -2.97 -26.56
N VAL A 58 30.46 -2.93 -25.98
CA VAL A 58 31.49 -3.95 -26.10
C VAL A 58 31.58 -4.72 -24.78
N GLY A 59 31.55 -6.03 -24.88
CA GLY A 59 31.64 -6.96 -23.76
C GLY A 59 33.03 -7.59 -23.67
N GLN A 60 33.55 -7.70 -22.45
CA GLN A 60 34.75 -8.48 -22.15
C GLN A 60 34.36 -9.79 -21.48
N GLY A 61 34.69 -10.92 -22.13
CA GLY A 61 34.33 -12.26 -21.65
C GLY A 61 32.83 -12.55 -21.67
N THR A 62 32.10 -11.91 -22.59
CA THR A 62 30.65 -12.06 -22.77
C THR A 62 30.33 -13.15 -23.79
N LEU A 63 29.11 -13.71 -23.70
CA LEU A 63 28.55 -14.67 -24.66
C LEU A 63 27.16 -14.20 -25.09
N PHE A 64 27.10 -13.05 -25.77
CA PHE A 64 25.82 -12.40 -26.06
C PHE A 64 24.89 -13.25 -26.95
N LEU A 65 25.40 -14.02 -27.91
CA LEU A 65 24.56 -14.82 -28.81
C LEU A 65 23.81 -15.94 -28.08
N LYS A 66 24.36 -16.43 -26.95
CA LYS A 66 23.69 -17.43 -26.11
C LYS A 66 22.79 -16.83 -25.05
N GLN A 67 23.08 -15.60 -24.60
CA GLN A 67 22.40 -14.99 -23.45
C GLN A 67 21.31 -13.99 -23.81
N LEU A 68 21.36 -13.43 -25.02
CA LEU A 68 20.46 -12.38 -25.47
C LEU A 68 19.73 -12.84 -26.74
N GLY A 69 18.40 -12.82 -26.69
CA GLY A 69 17.56 -13.00 -27.86
C GLY A 69 17.18 -11.66 -28.50
N PRO A 70 16.51 -11.67 -29.66
CA PRO A 70 15.98 -10.46 -30.30
C PRO A 70 15.05 -9.70 -29.34
N LYS A 71 15.19 -8.36 -29.27
CA LYS A 71 14.43 -7.46 -28.38
C LYS A 71 14.62 -7.68 -26.88
N SER A 72 15.67 -8.40 -26.47
CA SER A 72 16.06 -8.50 -25.06
C SER A 72 16.52 -7.15 -24.50
N ALA A 73 16.52 -7.02 -23.18
CA ALA A 73 16.98 -5.81 -22.51
C ALA A 73 18.08 -6.14 -21.50
N ILE A 74 18.92 -5.14 -21.22
CA ILE A 74 20.01 -5.23 -20.26
C ILE A 74 19.72 -4.29 -19.09
N ILE A 75 19.82 -4.80 -17.87
CA ILE A 75 19.71 -3.99 -16.64
C ILE A 75 21.12 -3.75 -16.09
N LEU A 76 21.43 -2.48 -15.86
CA LEU A 76 22.68 -2.04 -15.26
C LEU A 76 22.60 -2.10 -13.72
N PRO A 77 23.74 -2.35 -13.04
CA PRO A 77 23.81 -2.40 -11.58
C PRO A 77 23.61 -1.00 -10.99
N SER A 78 23.38 -0.93 -9.68
CA SER A 78 23.34 0.35 -8.94
C SER A 78 22.32 1.39 -9.45
N LYS A 79 21.16 0.92 -9.94
CA LYS A 79 20.08 1.77 -10.51
C LYS A 79 20.51 2.54 -11.76
N GLY A 80 21.46 2.01 -12.54
CA GLY A 80 21.90 2.57 -13.82
C GLY A 80 20.89 2.48 -14.97
N GLY A 81 19.65 2.06 -14.71
CA GLY A 81 18.60 1.97 -15.73
C GLY A 81 18.56 0.65 -16.51
N GLN A 82 17.66 0.59 -17.49
CA GLN A 82 17.42 -0.54 -18.37
C GLN A 82 17.57 -0.08 -19.82
N VAL A 83 18.29 -0.86 -20.63
CA VAL A 83 18.57 -0.54 -22.03
C VAL A 83 18.04 -1.66 -22.92
N GLU A 84 17.26 -1.32 -23.95
CA GLU A 84 16.78 -2.29 -24.94
C GLU A 84 17.85 -2.57 -25.99
N VAL A 85 18.11 -3.86 -26.24
CA VAL A 85 19.02 -4.33 -27.29
C VAL A 85 18.28 -4.26 -28.63
N ALA A 86 18.88 -3.58 -29.60
CA ALA A 86 18.38 -3.52 -30.98
C ALA A 86 18.82 -4.78 -31.74
N GLU A 87 20.13 -5.06 -31.71
CA GLU A 87 20.74 -6.16 -32.45
C GLU A 87 21.99 -6.66 -31.70
N VAL A 88 22.25 -7.96 -31.78
CA VAL A 88 23.47 -8.58 -31.24
C VAL A 88 24.37 -8.89 -32.44
N LEU A 89 25.51 -8.20 -32.54
CA LEU A 89 26.43 -8.34 -33.68
C LEU A 89 27.33 -9.56 -33.50
N SER A 90 27.82 -9.79 -32.28
CA SER A 90 28.71 -10.90 -31.94
C SER A 90 28.62 -11.24 -30.45
N ASP A 91 29.35 -12.28 -30.00
CA ASP A 91 29.41 -12.61 -28.57
C ASP A 91 30.01 -11.49 -27.70
N THR A 92 30.75 -10.56 -28.30
CA THR A 92 31.41 -9.44 -27.65
C THR A 92 30.80 -8.09 -27.97
N GLU A 93 29.85 -7.99 -28.90
CA GLU A 93 29.32 -6.70 -29.33
C GLU A 93 27.81 -6.71 -29.53
N LEU A 94 27.16 -5.65 -29.06
CA LEU A 94 25.73 -5.43 -29.25
C LEU A 94 25.41 -3.96 -29.52
N LEU A 95 24.31 -3.74 -30.22
CA LEU A 95 23.73 -2.43 -30.51
C LEU A 95 22.51 -2.19 -29.62
N ILE A 96 22.45 -0.99 -29.04
CA ILE A 96 21.31 -0.54 -28.24
C ILE A 96 20.38 0.34 -29.07
N LYS A 97 19.09 0.29 -28.74
CA LYS A 97 18.03 0.96 -29.51
C LYS A 97 17.94 2.46 -29.27
N LYS A 98 18.36 2.92 -28.09
CA LYS A 98 18.35 4.33 -27.68
C LYS A 98 19.62 4.64 -26.93
N GLU A 99 20.15 5.83 -27.17
CA GLU A 99 21.33 6.34 -26.45
C GLU A 99 21.04 6.48 -24.95
N VAL A 100 22.04 6.10 -24.14
CA VAL A 100 21.98 6.19 -22.68
C VAL A 100 22.26 7.64 -22.27
N LYS A 101 21.22 8.36 -21.83
CA LYS A 101 21.33 9.78 -21.41
C LYS A 101 21.69 9.96 -19.93
N ASP A 102 21.50 8.93 -19.11
CA ASP A 102 21.71 9.02 -17.67
C ASP A 102 23.20 9.06 -17.32
N LEU A 103 23.64 10.13 -16.64
CA LEU A 103 25.04 10.35 -16.23
C LEU A 103 25.61 9.20 -15.39
N LYS A 104 24.79 8.59 -14.53
CA LYS A 104 25.18 7.44 -13.71
C LYS A 104 25.40 6.18 -14.53
N ALA A 105 24.52 5.94 -15.50
CA ALA A 105 24.61 4.80 -16.40
C ALA A 105 25.85 4.91 -17.31
N LEU A 106 26.15 6.13 -17.75
CA LEU A 106 27.34 6.43 -18.55
C LEU A 106 28.64 6.20 -17.77
N ALA A 107 28.73 6.68 -16.51
CA ALA A 107 29.91 6.44 -15.67
C ALA A 107 30.17 4.93 -15.47
N LEU A 108 29.10 4.17 -15.18
CA LEU A 108 29.15 2.72 -15.02
C LEU A 108 29.57 1.99 -16.31
N LEU A 109 29.15 2.47 -17.47
CA LEU A 109 29.54 1.89 -18.76
C LEU A 109 30.95 2.29 -19.19
N SER A 110 31.53 3.37 -18.67
CA SER A 110 32.93 3.75 -18.94
C SER A 110 33.94 2.94 -18.13
N GLU A 111 33.62 2.60 -16.87
CA GLU A 111 34.51 1.83 -16.00
C GLU A 111 34.42 0.31 -16.24
N GLY A 112 33.32 -0.15 -16.86
CA GLY A 112 33.03 -1.55 -17.10
C GLY A 112 32.24 -2.19 -15.97
N THR A 113 31.08 -2.74 -16.32
CA THR A 113 30.12 -3.21 -15.32
C THR A 113 29.55 -4.59 -15.59
N SER A 114 29.24 -5.31 -14.52
CA SER A 114 28.42 -6.53 -14.59
C SER A 114 26.99 -6.15 -14.98
N PHE A 115 26.29 -7.01 -15.72
CA PHE A 115 24.95 -6.71 -16.20
C PHE A 115 23.98 -7.87 -15.95
N LYS A 116 22.67 -7.61 -16.09
CA LYS A 116 21.64 -8.65 -16.10
C LYS A 116 20.91 -8.65 -17.44
N CYS A 117 20.74 -9.84 -18.01
CA CYS A 117 19.97 -10.06 -19.22
C CYS A 117 18.50 -10.27 -18.87
N VAL A 118 17.63 -9.55 -19.54
CA VAL A 118 16.18 -9.66 -19.43
C VAL A 118 15.64 -10.16 -20.77
N PRO A 119 15.06 -11.37 -20.83
CA PRO A 119 14.50 -11.88 -22.07
C PRO A 119 13.26 -11.07 -22.48
N HIS A 120 13.01 -11.00 -23.79
CA HIS A 120 11.76 -10.48 -24.29
C HIS A 120 10.62 -11.44 -23.91
N VAL A 121 9.59 -10.91 -23.27
CA VAL A 121 8.38 -11.68 -22.95
C VAL A 121 7.28 -11.18 -23.86
N ASP A 122 6.75 -12.08 -24.67
CA ASP A 122 5.57 -11.79 -25.48
C ASP A 122 4.34 -11.62 -24.58
N GLN A 123 3.71 -10.46 -24.67
CA GLN A 123 2.52 -10.11 -23.88
C GLN A 123 1.22 -10.39 -24.65
N GLU A 124 1.29 -10.78 -25.93
CA GLU A 124 0.10 -11.03 -26.76
C GLU A 124 -0.78 -12.14 -26.19
N ALA A 125 -0.18 -13.22 -25.67
CA ALA A 125 -0.93 -14.31 -25.04
C ALA A 125 -1.78 -13.83 -23.85
N VAL A 126 -1.25 -12.93 -23.03
CA VAL A 126 -1.98 -12.33 -21.89
C VAL A 126 -3.12 -11.47 -22.39
N TYR A 127 -2.88 -10.61 -23.38
CA TYR A 127 -3.92 -9.77 -23.98
C TYR A 127 -5.03 -10.61 -24.62
N HIS A 128 -4.68 -11.71 -25.30
CA HIS A 128 -5.66 -12.62 -25.89
C HIS A 128 -6.59 -13.22 -24.82
N HIS A 129 -6.02 -13.72 -23.72
CA HIS A 129 -6.82 -14.24 -22.60
C HIS A 129 -7.71 -13.17 -21.97
N VAL A 130 -7.20 -11.95 -21.78
CA VAL A 130 -7.99 -10.83 -21.27
C VAL A 130 -9.17 -10.53 -22.18
N HIS A 131 -8.95 -10.42 -23.50
CA HIS A 131 -10.02 -10.15 -24.46
C HIS A 131 -11.07 -11.27 -24.47
N ASP A 132 -10.66 -12.54 -24.37
CA ASP A 132 -11.58 -13.67 -24.34
C ASP A 132 -12.43 -13.72 -23.07
N GLN A 133 -11.87 -13.34 -21.92
CA GLN A 133 -12.62 -13.25 -20.67
C GLN A 133 -13.61 -12.08 -20.69
N LEU A 134 -13.20 -10.92 -21.21
CA LEU A 134 -14.10 -9.78 -21.38
C LEU A 134 -15.27 -10.12 -22.32
N ARG A 135 -15.01 -10.83 -23.44
CA ARG A 135 -16.08 -11.33 -24.33
C ARG A 135 -17.06 -12.26 -23.63
N LYS A 136 -16.60 -13.06 -22.65
CA LYS A 136 -17.46 -13.92 -21.83
C LYS A 136 -18.21 -13.17 -20.72
N ASN A 137 -18.27 -11.84 -20.79
CA ASN A 137 -18.88 -10.95 -19.81
C ASN A 137 -18.30 -11.15 -18.39
N GLN A 138 -17.01 -11.50 -18.29
CA GLN A 138 -16.30 -11.60 -17.01
C GLN A 138 -15.67 -10.26 -16.62
N CYS A 139 -15.41 -10.07 -15.34
CA CYS A 139 -14.74 -8.89 -14.79
C CYS A 139 -13.25 -9.15 -14.57
N ILE A 140 -12.42 -8.14 -14.79
CA ILE A 140 -10.98 -8.21 -14.56
C ILE A 140 -10.58 -7.08 -13.62
N THR A 141 -9.85 -7.42 -12.56
CA THR A 141 -9.23 -6.46 -11.66
C THR A 141 -7.75 -6.32 -12.01
N ILE A 142 -7.27 -5.08 -12.16
CA ILE A 142 -5.88 -4.78 -12.49
C ILE A 142 -5.36 -3.64 -11.62
N PHE A 143 -4.08 -3.71 -11.24
CA PHE A 143 -3.35 -2.66 -10.54
C PHE A 143 -2.39 -1.97 -11.50
N PRO A 144 -2.78 -0.83 -12.11
CA PRO A 144 -2.05 -0.23 -13.23
C PRO A 144 -0.67 0.35 -12.86
N GLU A 145 -0.37 0.56 -11.57
CA GLU A 145 0.95 0.95 -11.07
C GLU A 145 1.99 -0.19 -11.20
N GLY A 146 1.53 -1.44 -11.11
CA GLY A 146 2.37 -2.63 -11.24
C GLY A 146 3.35 -2.88 -10.09
N GLY A 147 3.12 -2.29 -8.91
CA GLY A 147 3.85 -2.54 -7.66
C GLY A 147 3.12 -2.00 -6.44
N SER A 148 3.46 -2.49 -5.24
CA SER A 148 2.95 -1.94 -3.96
C SER A 148 3.96 -0.97 -3.38
N HIS A 149 3.50 0.17 -2.88
CA HIS A 149 4.34 1.21 -2.29
C HIS A 149 3.69 1.88 -1.07
N ASP A 150 4.55 2.39 -0.19
CA ASP A 150 4.14 3.17 1.00
C ASP A 150 4.00 4.68 0.70
N ARG A 151 4.10 5.13 -0.57
CA ARG A 151 4.00 6.56 -0.94
C ARG A 151 2.57 7.08 -0.80
N ALA A 152 2.44 8.38 -0.51
CA ALA A 152 1.16 9.08 -0.39
C ALA A 152 0.57 9.52 -1.75
N GLU A 153 1.31 9.32 -2.83
CA GLU A 153 0.91 9.64 -4.21
C GLU A 153 0.81 8.35 -5.04
N LEU A 154 -0.06 8.37 -6.04
CA LEU A 154 -0.14 7.32 -7.06
C LEU A 154 1.14 7.31 -7.90
N LEU A 155 1.66 6.10 -8.17
CA LEU A 155 2.73 5.96 -9.16
C LEU A 155 2.20 6.17 -10.58
N PRO A 156 3.08 6.51 -11.54
CA PRO A 156 2.70 6.58 -12.95
C PRO A 156 2.06 5.27 -13.42
N LEU A 157 0.88 5.38 -14.03
CA LEU A 157 0.12 4.23 -14.52
C LEU A 157 0.74 3.67 -15.80
N LYS A 158 0.71 2.34 -15.94
CA LYS A 158 1.17 1.66 -17.15
C LYS A 158 0.05 1.59 -18.18
N ALA A 159 0.38 1.85 -19.44
CA ALA A 159 -0.55 1.81 -20.57
C ALA A 159 -1.15 0.42 -20.87
N GLY A 160 -0.69 -0.65 -20.22
CA GLY A 160 -1.22 -2.01 -20.45
C GLY A 160 -2.74 -2.11 -20.22
N VAL A 161 -3.29 -1.34 -19.27
CA VAL A 161 -4.75 -1.32 -19.01
C VAL A 161 -5.55 -0.79 -20.19
N THR A 162 -5.05 0.24 -20.90
CA THR A 162 -5.75 0.84 -22.03
C THR A 162 -5.65 -0.04 -23.26
N LEU A 163 -4.51 -0.72 -23.46
CA LEU A 163 -4.34 -1.73 -24.51
C LEU A 163 -5.31 -2.90 -24.35
N MET A 164 -5.51 -3.39 -23.13
CA MET A 164 -6.46 -4.48 -22.84
C MET A 164 -7.90 -4.09 -23.16
N ALA A 165 -8.33 -2.90 -22.75
CA ALA A 165 -9.71 -2.47 -22.91
C ALA A 165 -10.03 -2.08 -24.37
N LEU A 166 -9.21 -1.22 -24.99
CA LEU A 166 -9.37 -0.82 -26.39
C LEU A 166 -9.15 -2.00 -27.34
N GLY A 167 -8.19 -2.89 -27.02
CA GLY A 167 -7.93 -4.10 -27.80
C GLY A 167 -9.11 -5.07 -27.80
N ALA A 168 -9.79 -5.24 -26.67
CA ALA A 168 -10.98 -6.08 -26.58
C ALA A 168 -12.14 -5.53 -27.43
N MET A 169 -12.44 -4.23 -27.32
CA MET A 169 -13.50 -3.58 -28.11
C MET A 169 -13.16 -3.48 -29.61
N ALA A 170 -11.87 -3.36 -29.94
CA ALA A 170 -11.44 -3.39 -31.33
C ALA A 170 -11.61 -4.78 -31.98
N LYS A 171 -11.39 -5.85 -31.20
CA LYS A 171 -11.55 -7.25 -31.64
C LYS A 171 -13.02 -7.70 -31.68
N TYR A 172 -13.84 -7.21 -30.74
CA TYR A 172 -15.24 -7.59 -30.59
C TYR A 172 -16.13 -6.33 -30.62
N PRO A 173 -16.73 -5.97 -31.78
CA PRO A 173 -17.48 -4.71 -31.94
C PRO A 173 -18.71 -4.57 -31.03
N ASP A 174 -19.35 -5.69 -30.65
CA ASP A 174 -20.55 -5.70 -29.81
C ASP A 174 -20.26 -5.55 -28.31
N LEU A 175 -18.98 -5.45 -27.92
CA LEU A 175 -18.55 -5.44 -26.54
C LEU A 175 -18.47 -4.01 -25.98
N ASP A 176 -19.24 -3.70 -24.94
CA ASP A 176 -19.18 -2.43 -24.19
C ASP A 176 -18.37 -2.61 -22.90
N VAL A 177 -17.05 -2.37 -22.96
CA VAL A 177 -16.17 -2.48 -21.79
C VAL A 177 -16.20 -1.16 -21.00
N LYS A 178 -16.51 -1.25 -19.71
CA LYS A 178 -16.45 -0.13 -18.76
C LYS A 178 -15.30 -0.29 -17.79
N VAL A 179 -14.58 0.79 -17.54
CA VAL A 179 -13.50 0.82 -16.55
C VAL A 179 -14.01 1.48 -15.28
N VAL A 180 -14.05 0.75 -14.16
CA VAL A 180 -14.47 1.28 -12.87
C VAL A 180 -13.23 1.56 -12.01
N PRO A 181 -12.93 2.83 -11.68
CA PRO A 181 -11.83 3.14 -10.78
C PRO A 181 -12.20 2.71 -9.35
N VAL A 182 -11.28 1.99 -8.69
CA VAL A 182 -11.48 1.50 -7.32
C VAL A 182 -10.38 2.02 -6.41
N GLY A 183 -10.76 2.81 -5.41
CA GLY A 183 -9.86 3.39 -4.42
C GLY A 183 -9.74 2.49 -3.20
N LEU A 184 -8.51 2.11 -2.83
CA LEU A 184 -8.20 1.35 -1.62
C LEU A 184 -7.53 2.26 -0.59
N ASN A 185 -8.30 2.75 0.37
CA ASN A 185 -7.83 3.68 1.38
C ASN A 185 -7.57 2.97 2.72
N TYR A 186 -6.30 2.68 3.01
CA TYR A 186 -5.86 2.06 4.27
C TYR A 186 -5.54 3.12 5.33
N PHE A 187 -6.04 2.96 6.56
CA PHE A 187 -5.69 3.86 7.66
C PHE A 187 -4.33 3.48 8.28
N HIS A 188 -4.11 2.18 8.50
CA HIS A 188 -2.89 1.65 9.10
C HIS A 188 -2.52 0.31 8.44
N ALA A 189 -2.07 0.34 7.18
CA ALA A 189 -1.78 -0.86 6.38
C ALA A 189 -0.89 -1.90 7.09
N HIS A 190 0.07 -1.42 7.90
CA HIS A 190 1.02 -2.26 8.64
C HIS A 190 0.45 -2.91 9.92
N ARG A 191 -0.73 -2.49 10.39
CA ARG A 191 -1.35 -3.02 11.61
C ARG A 191 -2.38 -4.07 11.25
N PHE A 192 -2.27 -5.22 11.91
CA PHE A 192 -3.28 -6.25 11.84
C PHE A 192 -4.63 -5.70 12.34
N ARG A 193 -5.73 -6.15 11.71
CA ARG A 193 -7.11 -5.71 12.01
C ARG A 193 -7.31 -4.19 11.95
N SER A 194 -6.50 -3.52 11.13
CA SER A 194 -6.73 -2.13 10.77
C SER A 194 -7.95 -1.99 9.85
N ARG A 195 -8.45 -0.77 9.75
CA ARG A 195 -9.59 -0.44 8.90
C ARG A 195 -9.10 -0.07 7.51
N ALA A 196 -9.88 -0.43 6.50
CA ALA A 196 -9.75 0.03 5.12
C ALA A 196 -11.12 0.48 4.60
N VAL A 197 -11.11 1.41 3.66
CA VAL A 197 -12.29 1.79 2.89
C VAL A 197 -12.02 1.47 1.43
N ILE A 198 -12.96 0.76 0.82
CA ILE A 198 -13.00 0.50 -0.60
C ILE A 198 -14.07 1.41 -1.18
N GLU A 199 -13.71 2.15 -2.22
CA GLU A 199 -14.61 3.08 -2.89
C GLU A 199 -14.61 2.84 -4.38
N PHE A 200 -15.81 2.83 -4.96
CA PHE A 200 -16.02 2.65 -6.38
C PHE A 200 -16.38 4.00 -6.97
N GLY A 201 -15.58 4.47 -7.92
CA GLY A 201 -15.86 5.69 -8.65
C GLY A 201 -16.82 5.44 -9.81
N ASN A 202 -17.12 6.50 -10.53
CA ASN A 202 -18.04 6.42 -11.67
C ASN A 202 -17.43 5.58 -12.81
N PRO A 203 -18.21 4.70 -13.44
CA PRO A 203 -17.75 3.93 -14.59
C PRO A 203 -17.31 4.86 -15.73
N ILE A 204 -16.11 4.61 -16.25
CA ILE A 204 -15.56 5.28 -17.43
C ILE A 204 -15.93 4.44 -18.64
N SER A 205 -16.79 4.98 -19.50
CA SER A 205 -17.18 4.36 -20.77
C SER A 205 -16.15 4.68 -21.85
N ILE A 206 -15.83 3.68 -22.67
CA ILE A 206 -14.91 3.85 -23.80
C ILE A 206 -15.73 4.25 -25.02
N THR A 207 -15.39 5.39 -25.63
CA THR A 207 -16.12 5.90 -26.79
C THR A 207 -15.72 5.15 -28.08
N PRO A 208 -16.66 4.98 -29.04
CA PRO A 208 -16.35 4.37 -30.34
C PRO A 208 -15.19 5.06 -31.08
N ASP A 209 -15.11 6.40 -31.03
CA ASP A 209 -14.01 7.19 -31.62
C ASP A 209 -12.63 6.76 -31.09
N MET A 210 -12.51 6.47 -29.79
CA MET A 210 -11.25 5.96 -29.23
C MET A 210 -10.87 4.59 -29.80
N VAL A 211 -11.86 3.72 -30.07
CA VAL A 211 -11.65 2.39 -30.66
C VAL A 211 -11.26 2.50 -32.14
N GLU A 212 -11.86 3.41 -32.89
CA GLU A 212 -11.51 3.67 -34.29
C GLU A 212 -10.07 4.19 -34.42
N ARG A 213 -9.68 5.19 -33.63
CA ARG A 213 -8.30 5.69 -33.56
C ARG A 213 -7.30 4.60 -33.16
N TYR A 214 -7.72 3.70 -32.27
CA TYR A 214 -6.92 2.53 -31.91
C TYR A 214 -6.68 1.58 -33.09
N LYS A 215 -7.69 1.34 -33.93
CA LYS A 215 -7.61 0.50 -35.14
C LYS A 215 -6.72 1.09 -36.23
N ILE A 216 -6.73 2.41 -36.42
CA ILE A 216 -5.88 3.12 -37.41
C ILE A 216 -4.39 2.83 -37.16
N GLY A 217 -3.98 2.69 -35.90
CA GLY A 217 -2.60 2.38 -35.53
C GLY A 217 -1.69 3.60 -35.46
N GLY A 218 -0.39 3.36 -35.31
CA GLY A 218 0.63 4.43 -35.29
C GLY A 218 0.44 5.48 -34.18
N PRO A 219 0.50 6.79 -34.49
CA PRO A 219 0.38 7.85 -33.50
C PRO A 219 -1.04 7.97 -32.91
N GLU A 220 -2.08 7.75 -33.71
CA GLU A 220 -3.49 7.80 -33.29
C GLU A 220 -3.78 6.79 -32.18
N LYS A 221 -3.26 5.55 -32.32
CA LYS A 221 -3.34 4.53 -31.27
C LYS A 221 -2.75 5.02 -29.94
N ARG A 222 -1.60 5.68 -29.98
CA ARG A 222 -0.95 6.21 -28.77
C ARG A 222 -1.77 7.33 -28.13
N GLN A 223 -2.38 8.20 -28.95
CA GLN A 223 -3.24 9.27 -28.46
C GLN A 223 -4.50 8.71 -27.79
N ALA A 224 -5.17 7.74 -28.41
CA ALA A 224 -6.35 7.07 -27.82
C ALA A 224 -6.01 6.38 -26.49
N CYS A 225 -4.88 5.65 -26.45
CA CYS A 225 -4.40 5.01 -25.22
C CYS A 225 -4.04 6.03 -24.13
N GLY A 226 -3.44 7.17 -24.51
CA GLY A 226 -3.11 8.26 -23.58
C GLY A 226 -4.36 8.89 -22.97
N LYS A 227 -5.33 9.29 -23.80
CA LYS A 227 -6.61 9.86 -23.35
C LYS A 227 -7.35 8.95 -22.37
N LEU A 228 -7.43 7.65 -22.67
CA LEU A 228 -8.07 6.70 -21.76
C LEU A 228 -7.27 6.52 -20.46
N LEU A 229 -5.94 6.56 -20.53
CA LEU A 229 -5.07 6.43 -19.36
C LEU A 229 -5.22 7.64 -18.44
N ASP A 230 -5.30 8.84 -19.00
CA ASP A 230 -5.53 10.09 -18.27
C ASP A 230 -6.91 10.07 -17.60
N ALA A 231 -7.96 9.64 -18.31
CA ALA A 231 -9.30 9.47 -17.73
C ALA A 231 -9.31 8.47 -16.56
N ILE A 232 -8.57 7.35 -16.68
CA ILE A 232 -8.41 6.37 -15.59
C ILE A 232 -7.63 6.98 -14.42
N TYR A 233 -6.58 7.76 -14.70
CA TYR A 233 -5.79 8.43 -13.67
C TYR A 233 -6.63 9.42 -12.87
N ASP A 234 -7.41 10.26 -13.55
CA ASP A 234 -8.32 11.22 -12.91
C ASP A 234 -9.43 10.49 -12.13
N GLY A 235 -9.97 9.41 -12.70
CA GLY A 235 -10.92 8.53 -12.02
C GLY A 235 -10.35 7.95 -10.73
N LEU A 236 -9.13 7.42 -10.74
CA LEU A 236 -8.45 6.90 -9.56
C LEU A 236 -8.16 8.00 -8.53
N LYS A 237 -7.70 9.18 -8.97
CA LYS A 237 -7.44 10.34 -8.12
C LYS A 237 -8.70 10.81 -7.39
N SER A 238 -9.89 10.63 -7.99
CA SER A 238 -11.16 10.98 -7.33
C SER A 238 -11.52 10.05 -6.17
N VAL A 239 -11.07 8.79 -6.20
CA VAL A 239 -11.38 7.76 -5.18
C VAL A 239 -10.23 7.47 -4.21
N THR A 240 -9.03 8.03 -4.45
CA THR A 240 -7.86 7.91 -3.56
C THR A 240 -7.52 9.23 -2.87
N VAL A 241 -6.88 9.13 -1.70
CA VAL A 241 -6.35 10.29 -0.97
C VAL A 241 -4.91 10.54 -1.43
N ASN A 242 -4.73 11.40 -2.44
CA ASN A 242 -3.41 11.73 -2.98
C ASN A 242 -2.88 13.02 -2.36
N ALA A 243 -1.78 12.94 -1.62
CA ALA A 243 -1.12 14.09 -1.02
C ALA A 243 0.33 14.20 -1.51
N GLU A 244 0.77 15.43 -1.82
CA GLU A 244 2.13 15.71 -2.34
C GLU A 244 3.24 15.19 -1.41
N SER A 245 2.98 15.18 -0.10
CA SER A 245 3.92 14.69 0.89
C SER A 245 3.23 13.98 2.06
N TYR A 246 3.99 13.14 2.76
CA TYR A 246 3.53 12.51 4.01
C TYR A 246 3.19 13.54 5.09
N GLU A 247 3.93 14.65 5.13
CA GLU A 247 3.70 15.74 6.08
C GLU A 247 2.36 16.44 5.81
N THR A 248 2.10 16.79 4.55
CA THR A 248 0.81 17.34 4.10
C THR A 248 -0.34 16.39 4.47
N LEU A 249 -0.18 15.08 4.23
CA LEU A 249 -1.19 14.09 4.62
C LEU A 249 -1.44 14.08 6.14
N MET A 250 -0.39 14.15 6.97
CA MET A 250 -0.51 14.21 8.43
C MET A 250 -1.18 15.49 8.91
N MET A 251 -0.85 16.63 8.30
CA MET A 251 -1.48 17.91 8.58
C MET A 251 -2.97 17.86 8.26
N ILE A 252 -3.36 17.43 7.06
CA ILE A 252 -4.77 17.34 6.66
C ILE A 252 -5.54 16.40 7.60
N GLN A 253 -4.96 15.25 7.95
CA GLN A 253 -5.56 14.35 8.91
C GLN A 253 -5.71 14.98 10.30
N ALA A 254 -4.79 15.84 10.72
CA ALA A 254 -4.89 16.59 11.98
C ALA A 254 -5.96 17.68 11.91
N ALA A 255 -5.97 18.48 10.85
CA ALA A 255 -6.98 19.50 10.62
C ALA A 255 -8.40 18.90 10.62
N ARG A 256 -8.59 17.77 9.92
CA ARG A 256 -9.85 17.00 9.93
C ARG A 256 -10.22 16.42 11.29
N ARG A 257 -9.27 16.18 12.20
CA ARG A 257 -9.58 15.75 13.58
C ARG A 257 -10.03 16.95 14.43
N LEU A 258 -9.39 18.09 14.24
CA LEU A 258 -9.65 19.33 14.98
C LEU A 258 -10.96 20.00 14.55
N TYR A 259 -11.30 20.01 13.26
CA TYR A 259 -12.57 20.55 12.74
C TYR A 259 -13.83 19.85 13.29
N LYS A 260 -13.71 18.66 13.87
CA LYS A 260 -14.86 17.87 14.34
C LYS A 260 -15.19 18.18 15.80
N PRO A 261 -16.48 18.36 16.16
CA PRO A 261 -16.90 18.29 17.56
C PRO A 261 -16.61 16.87 18.08
N ALA A 262 -15.93 16.78 19.22
CA ALA A 262 -15.34 15.55 19.78
C ALA A 262 -16.32 14.37 19.97
N HIS A 263 -17.63 14.61 19.89
CA HIS A 263 -18.67 13.66 20.28
C HIS A 263 -19.38 12.93 19.11
N ARG A 264 -19.13 13.28 17.83
CA ARG A 264 -19.82 12.62 16.70
C ARG A 264 -18.88 11.74 15.87
N LYS A 265 -19.13 10.42 15.88
CA LYS A 265 -18.43 9.47 15.00
C LYS A 265 -19.02 9.57 13.59
N LEU A 266 -18.21 10.01 12.63
CA LEU A 266 -18.58 9.97 11.22
C LEU A 266 -18.34 8.56 10.66
N PRO A 267 -19.19 8.08 9.72
CA PRO A 267 -18.92 6.85 9.00
C PRO A 267 -17.59 6.99 8.24
N ILE A 268 -16.89 5.86 8.06
CA ILE A 268 -15.51 5.87 7.58
C ILE A 268 -15.42 6.43 6.15
N SER A 269 -16.41 6.20 5.29
CA SER A 269 -16.52 6.80 3.95
C SER A 269 -16.45 8.32 3.99
N ARG A 270 -17.30 8.96 4.80
CA ARG A 270 -17.28 10.43 4.99
C ARG A 270 -15.96 10.95 5.54
N VAL A 271 -15.18 10.13 6.25
CA VAL A 271 -13.83 10.52 6.71
C VAL A 271 -12.88 10.63 5.53
N VAL A 272 -12.95 9.71 4.57
CA VAL A 272 -12.14 9.71 3.35
C VAL A 272 -12.57 10.87 2.45
N ASP A 273 -13.87 11.10 2.28
CA ASP A 273 -14.41 12.24 1.50
C ASP A 273 -13.93 13.57 2.06
N LEU A 274 -14.00 13.73 3.39
CA LEU A 274 -13.58 14.96 4.04
C LEU A 274 -12.06 15.17 3.91
N ASN A 275 -11.25 14.11 4.03
CA ASN A 275 -9.80 14.22 3.77
C ASN A 275 -9.53 14.68 2.32
N ARG A 276 -10.26 14.16 1.33
CA ARG A 276 -10.15 14.58 -0.08
C ARG A 276 -10.51 16.05 -0.26
N ARG A 277 -11.65 16.49 0.28
CA ARG A 277 -12.07 17.90 0.22
C ARG A 277 -11.05 18.84 0.86
N PHE A 278 -10.49 18.46 2.01
CA PHE A 278 -9.43 19.23 2.66
C PHE A 278 -8.16 19.29 1.80
N LEU A 279 -7.75 18.20 1.16
CA LEU A 279 -6.59 18.20 0.25
C LEU A 279 -6.81 19.10 -0.97
N ILE A 280 -7.99 19.02 -1.59
CA ILE A 280 -8.36 19.89 -2.72
C ILE A 280 -8.30 21.36 -2.29
N GLY A 281 -8.96 21.71 -1.17
CA GLY A 281 -8.94 23.07 -0.64
C GLY A 281 -7.53 23.54 -0.29
N TYR A 282 -6.73 22.70 0.35
CA TYR A 282 -5.34 23.03 0.66
C TYR A 282 -4.52 23.28 -0.60
N ASN A 283 -4.63 22.44 -1.63
CA ASN A 283 -3.88 22.64 -2.87
C ASN A 283 -4.28 23.93 -3.61
N LEU A 284 -5.53 24.37 -3.48
CA LEU A 284 -6.01 25.64 -4.06
C LEU A 284 -5.50 26.87 -3.29
N PHE A 285 -5.44 26.79 -1.96
CA PHE A 285 -5.16 27.95 -1.09
C PHE A 285 -3.84 27.85 -0.32
N LYS A 286 -2.92 26.93 -0.68
CA LYS A 286 -1.66 26.70 0.07
C LYS A 286 -0.73 27.92 0.15
N HIS A 287 -0.91 28.89 -0.74
CA HIS A 287 -0.12 30.11 -0.81
C HIS A 287 -0.74 31.29 -0.07
N GLU A 288 -1.94 31.13 0.50
CA GLU A 288 -2.55 32.15 1.33
C GLU A 288 -1.88 32.19 2.72
N PRO A 289 -1.58 33.39 3.26
CA PRO A 289 -0.80 33.53 4.49
C PRO A 289 -1.50 32.89 5.69
N GLU A 290 -2.83 32.98 5.76
CA GLU A 290 -3.64 32.38 6.83
C GLU A 290 -3.57 30.84 6.84
N VAL A 291 -3.56 30.24 5.64
CA VAL A 291 -3.47 28.78 5.47
C VAL A 291 -2.06 28.29 5.81
N GLU A 292 -1.04 29.04 5.43
CA GLU A 292 0.36 28.72 5.75
C GLU A 292 0.63 28.82 7.26
N GLU A 293 0.14 29.89 7.91
CA GLU A 293 0.25 30.04 9.35
C GLU A 293 -0.47 28.90 10.08
N LEU A 294 -1.70 28.60 9.66
CA LEU A 294 -2.47 27.50 10.24
C LEU A 294 -1.74 26.15 10.07
N HIS A 295 -1.14 25.92 8.90
CA HIS A 295 -0.32 24.74 8.63
C HIS A 295 0.82 24.61 9.65
N GLN A 296 1.59 25.68 9.90
CA GLN A 296 2.68 25.67 10.87
C GLN A 296 2.17 25.41 12.30
N ARG A 297 1.08 26.06 12.73
CA ARG A 297 0.51 25.86 14.07
C ARG A 297 0.01 24.42 14.28
N VAL A 298 -0.61 23.81 13.26
CA VAL A 298 -1.04 22.39 13.32
C VAL A 298 0.15 21.44 13.41
N LEU A 299 1.24 21.72 12.69
CA LEU A 299 2.48 20.94 12.79
C LEU A 299 3.09 21.05 14.19
N ALA A 300 3.20 22.26 14.75
CA ALA A 300 3.69 22.49 16.10
C ALA A 300 2.85 21.74 17.14
N TYR A 301 1.51 21.77 17.01
CA TYR A 301 0.63 20.99 17.88
C TYR A 301 0.85 19.47 17.76
N ASN A 302 1.01 18.94 16.54
CA ASN A 302 1.32 17.52 16.36
C ASN A 302 2.68 17.15 16.96
N GLN A 303 3.68 18.04 16.92
CA GLN A 303 4.96 17.84 17.58
C GLN A 303 4.82 17.81 19.12
N LEU A 304 4.01 18.70 19.70
CA LEU A 304 3.69 18.68 21.13
C LEU A 304 2.99 17.37 21.54
N LEU A 305 2.01 16.92 20.76
CA LEU A 305 1.35 15.63 20.98
C LEU A 305 2.36 14.48 20.97
N LYS A 306 3.32 14.50 20.04
CA LYS A 306 4.37 13.49 19.94
C LYS A 306 5.34 13.55 21.12
N TYR A 307 5.72 14.75 21.56
CA TYR A 307 6.59 14.97 22.72
C TYR A 307 5.97 14.39 24.00
N TYR A 308 4.70 14.70 24.26
CA TYR A 308 3.96 14.16 25.41
C TYR A 308 3.47 12.71 25.21
N GLY A 309 3.65 12.13 24.01
CA GLY A 309 3.16 10.80 23.62
C GLY A 309 1.64 10.62 23.70
N ILE A 310 0.88 11.71 23.58
CA ILE A 310 -0.58 11.73 23.68
C ILE A 310 -1.19 11.82 22.28
N ARG A 311 -2.32 11.13 22.07
CA ARG A 311 -3.11 11.26 20.84
C ARG A 311 -4.11 12.40 20.98
N ASP A 312 -4.42 13.10 19.89
CA ASP A 312 -5.40 14.20 19.87
C ASP A 312 -6.74 13.86 20.57
N HIS A 313 -7.30 12.67 20.32
CA HIS A 313 -8.55 12.24 20.93
C HIS A 313 -8.48 12.01 22.46
N GLN A 314 -7.27 11.98 23.03
CA GLN A 314 -7.04 11.82 24.47
C GLN A 314 -6.87 13.17 25.17
N VAL A 315 -6.59 14.26 24.44
CA VAL A 315 -6.42 15.61 25.01
C VAL A 315 -7.69 16.07 25.72
N SER A 316 -8.87 15.81 25.16
CA SER A 316 -10.15 16.11 25.82
C SER A 316 -10.37 15.32 27.12
N LYS A 317 -9.64 14.22 27.33
CA LYS A 317 -9.77 13.37 28.52
C LYS A 317 -8.85 13.79 29.66
N THR A 318 -8.06 14.85 29.51
CA THR A 318 -7.24 15.40 30.59
C THR A 318 -8.03 16.34 31.51
N ASP A 319 -9.29 16.66 31.17
CA ASP A 319 -10.19 17.50 31.98
C ASP A 319 -10.89 16.74 33.12
N LEU A 320 -10.25 15.71 33.62
CA LEU A 320 -10.75 14.93 34.75
C LEU A 320 -10.11 15.51 36.02
N GLY A 321 -10.94 15.95 36.96
CA GLY A 321 -10.46 16.41 38.27
C GLY A 321 -9.52 15.36 38.90
N ARG A 322 -8.54 15.82 39.69
CA ARG A 322 -7.43 14.97 40.21
C ARG A 322 -7.88 13.63 40.80
N LYS A 323 -8.97 13.61 41.58
CA LYS A 323 -9.53 12.38 42.18
C LYS A 323 -10.06 11.39 41.13
N GLY A 324 -10.79 11.89 40.12
CA GLY A 324 -11.32 11.07 39.02
C GLY A 324 -10.20 10.51 38.14
N THR A 325 -9.18 11.32 37.85
CA THR A 325 -7.99 10.88 37.11
C THR A 325 -7.23 9.78 37.86
N LEU A 326 -7.04 9.94 39.17
CA LEU A 326 -6.37 8.93 40.00
C LEU A 326 -7.15 7.61 40.04
N MET A 327 -8.47 7.67 40.23
CA MET A 327 -9.32 6.47 40.25
C MET A 327 -9.27 5.72 38.92
N LEU A 328 -9.37 6.43 37.78
CA LEU A 328 -9.27 5.84 36.44
C LEU A 328 -7.88 5.28 36.13
N LEU A 329 -6.83 5.92 36.66
CA LEU A 329 -5.45 5.43 36.52
C LEU A 329 -5.28 4.10 37.26
N LEU A 330 -5.75 4.02 38.51
CA LEU A 330 -5.72 2.79 39.31
C LEU A 330 -6.52 1.67 38.65
N GLU A 331 -7.73 1.95 38.18
CA GLU A 331 -8.56 0.98 37.45
C GLU A 331 -7.83 0.42 36.22
N ARG A 332 -7.20 1.29 35.41
CA ARG A 332 -6.44 0.87 34.23
C ARG A 332 -5.17 0.11 34.55
N LEU A 333 -4.50 0.43 35.66
CA LEU A 333 -3.37 -0.34 36.16
C LEU A 333 -3.80 -1.75 36.57
N VAL A 334 -4.93 -1.90 37.26
CA VAL A 334 -5.48 -3.23 37.62
C VAL A 334 -5.79 -4.04 36.37
N TYR A 335 -6.45 -3.46 35.37
CA TYR A 335 -6.69 -4.15 34.09
C TYR A 335 -5.39 -4.49 33.37
N LEU A 336 -4.40 -3.60 33.36
CA LEU A 336 -3.12 -3.87 32.73
C LEU A 336 -2.41 -5.04 33.42
N VAL A 337 -2.37 -5.05 34.76
CA VAL A 337 -1.79 -6.15 35.55
C VAL A 337 -2.51 -7.46 35.25
N PHE A 338 -3.85 -7.47 35.27
CA PHE A 338 -4.66 -8.64 34.91
C PHE A 338 -4.31 -9.17 33.51
N TYR A 339 -4.26 -8.28 32.52
CA TYR A 339 -3.94 -8.65 31.15
C TYR A 339 -2.48 -9.08 30.94
N THR A 340 -1.52 -8.53 31.69
CA THR A 340 -0.13 -9.00 31.67
C THR A 340 0.07 -10.32 32.40
N LEU A 341 -0.75 -10.62 33.43
CA LEU A 341 -0.70 -11.88 34.15
C LEU A 341 -1.32 -13.02 33.32
N CYS A 342 -2.41 -12.73 32.59
CA CYS A 342 -3.06 -13.68 31.70
C CYS A 342 -2.40 -13.80 30.31
N GLY A 343 -1.62 -12.80 29.89
CA GLY A 343 -0.94 -12.77 28.59
C GLY A 343 0.54 -13.14 28.70
N PHE A 344 0.99 -14.12 27.91
CA PHE A 344 2.43 -14.38 27.79
C PHE A 344 3.16 -13.14 27.23
N PRO A 345 4.31 -12.73 27.79
CA PRO A 345 5.03 -11.54 27.35
C PRO A 345 5.65 -11.78 25.96
N GLY A 346 5.01 -11.25 24.92
CA GLY A 346 5.50 -11.30 23.55
C GLY A 346 5.72 -9.89 23.01
N GLU A 347 6.99 -9.50 22.84
CA GLU A 347 7.57 -8.82 21.67
C GLU A 347 8.73 -7.89 22.03
N LYS A 348 9.96 -8.39 21.83
CA LYS A 348 11.16 -7.60 21.52
C LYS A 348 11.87 -8.21 20.30
N LYS A 349 11.25 -8.22 19.12
CA LYS A 349 11.92 -8.64 17.86
C LYS A 349 11.38 -7.88 16.64
N ALA A 350 11.49 -6.55 16.64
CA ALA A 350 11.16 -5.72 15.47
C ALA A 350 12.39 -5.30 14.63
N ASP A 351 13.61 -5.39 15.17
CA ASP A 351 14.77 -4.71 14.56
C ASP A 351 15.50 -5.51 13.46
N ALA A 352 15.19 -6.79 13.26
CA ALA A 352 15.96 -7.66 12.36
C ALA A 352 15.58 -7.58 10.86
N ALA A 353 14.51 -6.89 10.47
CA ALA A 353 13.95 -6.97 9.11
C ALA A 353 14.37 -5.84 8.14
N LEU A 354 15.19 -4.88 8.57
CA LEU A 354 15.43 -3.62 7.85
C LEU A 354 16.47 -3.65 6.70
N LYS A 355 17.14 -4.78 6.42
CA LYS A 355 18.37 -4.80 5.59
C LYS A 355 18.23 -5.26 4.12
N GLY A 356 17.08 -5.15 3.44
CA GLY A 356 16.99 -5.83 2.13
C GLY A 356 15.98 -5.44 1.07
N SER A 357 15.61 -4.16 0.86
CA SER A 357 14.93 -3.75 -0.39
C SER A 357 15.03 -2.26 -0.71
N ASP A 358 15.44 -1.95 -1.94
CA ASP A 358 15.91 -0.63 -2.41
C ASP A 358 14.84 0.33 -2.96
N VAL A 359 13.55 -0.02 -2.83
CA VAL A 359 12.42 0.77 -3.36
C VAL A 359 11.38 1.08 -2.27
N LYS A 360 11.58 0.56 -1.05
CA LYS A 360 10.60 0.60 0.04
C LYS A 360 11.14 1.45 1.18
N ILE A 361 10.48 2.57 1.49
CA ILE A 361 10.92 3.54 2.50
C ILE A 361 10.84 2.93 3.91
N ALA A 362 9.89 2.01 4.17
CA ALA A 362 9.73 1.36 5.47
C ALA A 362 9.59 -0.18 5.44
N GLY A 363 9.38 -0.80 4.27
CA GLY A 363 9.28 -2.26 4.12
C GLY A 363 8.10 -2.92 4.84
N ARG A 364 7.11 -2.13 5.29
CA ARG A 364 6.01 -2.56 6.16
C ARG A 364 5.04 -3.52 5.47
N ASP A 365 4.86 -3.37 4.16
CA ASP A 365 4.03 -4.28 3.36
C ASP A 365 4.62 -5.69 3.27
N VAL A 366 5.95 -5.82 3.22
CA VAL A 366 6.62 -7.13 3.23
C VAL A 366 6.41 -7.81 4.58
N LEU A 367 6.44 -7.05 5.67
CA LEU A 367 6.16 -7.57 7.01
C LEU A 367 4.72 -8.06 7.14
N ALA A 368 3.74 -7.35 6.56
CA ALA A 368 2.35 -7.77 6.59
C ALA A 368 2.13 -9.09 5.83
N THR A 369 2.63 -9.18 4.59
CA THR A 369 2.56 -10.40 3.78
C THR A 369 3.32 -11.56 4.43
N TRP A 370 4.50 -11.30 4.98
CA TRP A 370 5.29 -12.31 5.68
C TRP A 370 4.58 -12.81 6.95
N LYS A 371 3.98 -11.90 7.74
CA LYS A 371 3.18 -12.27 8.91
C LYS A 371 2.00 -13.15 8.52
N LEU A 372 1.31 -12.84 7.42
CA LEU A 372 0.21 -13.67 6.90
C LEU A 372 0.69 -15.04 6.43
N LEU A 373 1.77 -15.10 5.64
CA LEU A 373 2.31 -16.37 5.14
C LEU A 373 2.85 -17.26 6.26
N VAL A 374 3.63 -16.69 7.17
CA VAL A 374 4.13 -17.41 8.35
C VAL A 374 2.95 -17.84 9.22
N GLY A 375 1.97 -16.97 9.45
CA GLY A 375 0.76 -17.33 10.20
C GLY A 375 -0.01 -18.48 9.56
N LEU A 376 -0.17 -18.47 8.24
CA LEU A 376 -0.92 -19.48 7.49
C LEU A 376 -0.31 -20.89 7.60
N VAL A 377 1.02 -21.00 7.69
CA VAL A 377 1.71 -22.29 7.77
C VAL A 377 2.03 -22.67 9.22
N LEU A 378 2.60 -21.75 9.99
CA LEU A 378 3.09 -22.00 11.34
C LEU A 378 1.95 -22.28 12.32
N VAL A 379 0.84 -21.54 12.22
CA VAL A 379 -0.28 -21.68 13.19
C VAL A 379 -0.97 -23.03 13.05
N PRO A 380 -1.41 -23.49 11.86
CA PRO A 380 -1.98 -24.82 11.73
C PRO A 380 -0.98 -25.92 12.10
N THR A 381 0.30 -25.76 11.72
CA THR A 381 1.33 -26.75 12.05
C THR A 381 1.52 -26.88 13.56
N LEU A 382 1.61 -25.76 14.29
CA LEU A 382 1.68 -25.76 15.76
C LEU A 382 0.43 -26.36 16.40
N TYR A 383 -0.76 -26.02 15.91
CA TYR A 383 -2.01 -26.54 16.47
C TYR A 383 -2.14 -28.04 16.25
N CYS A 384 -1.81 -28.52 15.05
CA CYS A 384 -1.74 -29.95 14.77
C CYS A 384 -0.67 -30.64 15.62
N PHE A 385 0.48 -30.01 15.86
CA PHE A 385 1.52 -30.55 16.74
C PHE A 385 1.06 -30.66 18.19
N TYR A 386 0.39 -29.64 18.74
CA TYR A 386 -0.20 -29.72 20.09
C TYR A 386 -1.33 -30.75 20.18
N GLY A 387 -2.17 -30.86 19.15
CA GLY A 387 -3.18 -31.92 19.05
C GLY A 387 -2.54 -33.32 19.01
N PHE A 388 -1.44 -33.48 18.28
CA PHE A 388 -0.67 -34.72 18.23
C PHE A 388 -0.04 -35.06 19.59
N LEU A 389 0.55 -34.09 20.28
CA LEU A 389 1.05 -34.29 21.65
C LEU A 389 -0.06 -34.71 22.61
N ALA A 390 -1.24 -34.08 22.52
CA ALA A 390 -2.42 -34.47 23.28
C ALA A 390 -2.87 -35.90 22.93
N PHE A 391 -2.82 -36.29 21.66
CA PHE A 391 -3.11 -37.66 21.22
C PHE A 391 -2.12 -38.67 21.81
N VAL A 392 -0.81 -38.41 21.73
CA VAL A 392 0.24 -39.27 22.32
C VAL A 392 0.04 -39.40 23.83
N ALA A 393 -0.30 -38.31 24.52
CA ALA A 393 -0.62 -38.34 25.94
C ALA A 393 -1.82 -39.26 26.25
N THR A 394 -2.83 -39.35 25.37
CA THR A 394 -3.94 -40.30 25.59
C THR A 394 -3.56 -41.77 25.42
N LEU A 395 -2.42 -42.09 24.79
CA LEU A 395 -1.95 -43.47 24.63
C LEU A 395 -1.34 -44.04 25.91
N SER A 396 -0.84 -43.19 26.81
CA SER A 396 -0.31 -43.60 28.12
C SER A 396 -1.39 -43.83 29.18
N TYR A 397 -2.66 -43.51 28.87
CA TYR A 397 -3.79 -43.71 29.78
C TYR A 397 -4.80 -44.72 29.22
N ASP A 398 -5.45 -45.47 30.12
CA ASP A 398 -6.46 -46.47 29.76
C ASP A 398 -7.80 -45.78 29.48
N MET A 399 -7.92 -45.17 28.30
CA MET A 399 -9.10 -44.42 27.85
C MET A 399 -9.84 -45.14 26.72
N THR A 400 -11.17 -45.00 26.70
CA THR A 400 -12.01 -45.49 25.59
C THR A 400 -11.69 -44.78 24.27
N TRP A 401 -11.96 -45.45 23.15
CA TRP A 401 -11.65 -44.95 21.80
C TRP A 401 -12.27 -43.58 21.48
N GLN A 402 -13.47 -43.30 21.98
CA GLN A 402 -14.15 -42.02 21.79
C GLN A 402 -13.35 -40.86 22.39
N TRP A 403 -12.83 -41.02 23.61
CA TRP A 403 -12.05 -39.99 24.29
C TRP A 403 -10.64 -39.82 23.72
N ARG A 404 -10.03 -40.89 23.18
CA ARG A 404 -8.75 -40.82 22.46
C ARG A 404 -8.82 -39.91 21.23
N LEU A 405 -9.95 -39.86 20.55
CA LEU A 405 -10.18 -38.95 19.41
C LEU A 405 -10.70 -37.58 19.85
N ALA A 406 -11.49 -37.50 20.92
CA ALA A 406 -12.05 -36.24 21.39
C ALA A 406 -10.99 -35.30 22.03
N VAL A 407 -10.06 -35.84 22.82
CA VAL A 407 -9.05 -35.02 23.54
C VAL A 407 -8.17 -34.19 22.60
N PRO A 408 -7.61 -34.72 21.49
CA PRO A 408 -6.86 -33.93 20.52
C PRO A 408 -7.69 -32.79 19.91
N VAL A 409 -8.95 -33.06 19.59
CA VAL A 409 -9.86 -32.06 19.01
C VAL A 409 -10.16 -30.96 20.03
N ILE A 410 -10.43 -31.33 21.29
CA ILE A 410 -10.63 -30.38 22.40
C ILE A 410 -9.34 -29.58 22.63
N ALA A 411 -8.16 -30.21 22.61
CA ALA A 411 -6.88 -29.53 22.78
C ALA A 411 -6.64 -28.50 21.68
N ILE A 412 -6.90 -28.83 20.41
CA ILE A 412 -6.82 -27.89 19.30
C ILE A 412 -7.80 -26.73 19.49
N ALA A 413 -9.05 -27.00 19.92
CA ALA A 413 -10.05 -25.97 20.17
C ALA A 413 -9.62 -25.03 21.32
N VAL A 414 -9.11 -25.58 22.43
CA VAL A 414 -8.62 -24.81 23.58
C VAL A 414 -7.40 -23.97 23.20
N VAL A 415 -6.41 -24.55 22.51
CA VAL A 415 -5.22 -23.81 22.05
C VAL A 415 -5.61 -22.69 21.09
N SER A 416 -6.60 -22.91 20.22
CA SER A 416 -7.16 -21.88 19.32
C SER A 416 -7.83 -20.76 20.12
N MET A 417 -8.62 -21.10 21.14
CA MET A 417 -9.28 -20.13 22.00
C MET A 417 -8.27 -19.31 22.82
N VAL A 418 -7.26 -19.95 23.40
CA VAL A 418 -6.17 -19.30 24.14
C VAL A 418 -5.35 -18.40 23.22
N SER A 419 -5.04 -18.83 22.01
CA SER A 419 -4.34 -18.01 21.03
C SER A 419 -5.14 -16.78 20.61
N TYR A 420 -6.46 -16.94 20.39
CA TYR A 420 -7.35 -15.82 20.10
C TYR A 420 -7.47 -14.86 21.28
N ALA A 421 -7.56 -15.39 22.51
CA ALA A 421 -7.53 -14.58 23.73
C ALA A 421 -6.22 -13.80 23.80
N GLY A 422 -5.06 -14.44 23.67
CA GLY A 422 -3.74 -13.79 23.65
C GLY A 422 -3.63 -12.68 22.60
N LEU A 423 -4.17 -12.89 21.40
CA LEU A 423 -4.21 -11.86 20.35
C LEU A 423 -5.09 -10.67 20.77
N ARG A 424 -6.28 -10.92 21.33
CA ARG A 424 -7.17 -9.87 21.86
C ARG A 424 -6.55 -9.14 23.05
N LEU A 425 -5.84 -9.85 23.92
CA LEU A 425 -5.10 -9.29 25.04
C LEU A 425 -4.00 -8.35 24.56
N GLY A 426 -3.24 -8.73 23.54
CA GLY A 426 -2.24 -7.86 22.93
C GLY A 426 -2.84 -6.60 22.32
N GLU A 427 -3.97 -6.71 21.63
CA GLU A 427 -4.69 -5.55 21.06
C GLU A 427 -5.20 -4.60 22.15
N VAL A 428 -5.95 -5.13 23.11
CA VAL A 428 -6.63 -4.33 24.16
C VAL A 428 -5.63 -3.81 25.18
N GLY A 429 -4.69 -4.64 25.63
CA GLY A 429 -3.66 -4.27 26.61
C GLY A 429 -2.77 -3.13 26.12
N LEU A 430 -2.38 -3.13 24.84
CA LEU A 430 -1.59 -2.05 24.26
C LEU A 430 -2.36 -0.72 24.22
N ASP A 431 -3.66 -0.76 23.94
CA ASP A 431 -4.51 0.44 23.96
C ASP A 431 -4.75 0.95 25.39
N ILE A 432 -4.86 0.06 26.38
CA ILE A 432 -4.91 0.43 27.81
C ILE A 432 -3.60 1.08 28.24
N ALA A 433 -2.44 0.48 27.92
CA ALA A 433 -1.14 1.03 28.25
C ALA A 433 -0.96 2.45 27.68
N ARG A 434 -1.31 2.66 26.41
CA ARG A 434 -1.28 3.99 25.76
C ARG A 434 -2.28 4.99 26.34
N SER A 435 -3.29 4.52 27.06
CA SER A 435 -4.27 5.38 27.72
C SER A 435 -3.82 5.87 29.10
N LEU A 436 -2.75 5.31 29.66
CA LEU A 436 -2.17 5.76 30.93
C LEU A 436 -1.47 7.11 30.78
N GLN A 437 -0.73 7.33 29.69
CA GLN A 437 0.08 8.53 29.48
C GLN A 437 -0.69 9.87 29.59
N PRO A 438 -1.89 10.03 29.02
CA PRO A 438 -2.71 11.22 29.27
C PRO A 438 -3.13 11.41 30.73
N LEU A 439 -3.39 10.32 31.46
CA LEU A 439 -3.77 10.38 32.88
C LEU A 439 -2.57 10.76 33.76
N VAL A 440 -1.39 10.23 33.43
CA VAL A 440 -0.12 10.60 34.07
C VAL A 440 0.14 12.09 33.86
N MET A 441 0.03 12.58 32.62
CA MET A 441 0.18 14.02 32.33
C MET A 441 -0.82 14.86 33.14
N ALA A 442 -2.11 14.49 33.14
CA ALA A 442 -3.12 15.22 33.89
C ALA A 442 -2.89 15.24 35.42
N LEU A 443 -2.21 14.22 35.97
CA LEU A 443 -1.92 14.13 37.40
C LEU A 443 -0.64 14.87 37.80
N PHE A 444 0.44 14.72 37.03
CA PHE A 444 1.77 15.24 37.36
C PHE A 444 2.10 16.60 36.73
N ASP A 445 1.53 16.91 35.57
CA ASP A 445 1.76 18.17 34.85
C ASP A 445 0.44 18.77 34.33
N PRO A 446 -0.39 19.31 35.24
CA PRO A 446 -1.71 19.84 34.88
C PRO A 446 -1.62 21.11 34.04
N GLU A 447 -0.53 21.89 34.14
CA GLU A 447 -0.34 23.12 33.38
C GLU A 447 -0.13 22.83 31.90
N SER A 448 0.79 21.93 31.56
CA SER A 448 0.99 21.51 30.17
C SER A 448 -0.27 20.87 29.58
N ALA A 449 -1.02 20.11 30.40
CA ALA A 449 -2.28 19.52 29.97
C ALA A 449 -3.35 20.58 29.67
N LEU A 450 -3.32 21.72 30.37
CA LEU A 450 -4.19 22.87 30.11
C LEU A 450 -3.74 23.63 28.85
N VAL A 451 -2.43 23.85 28.66
CA VAL A 451 -1.89 24.47 27.43
C VAL A 451 -2.29 23.66 26.20
N LEU A 452 -2.18 22.33 26.26
CA LEU A 452 -2.54 21.45 25.15
C LEU A 452 -4.03 21.51 24.81
N ARG A 453 -4.90 21.63 25.84
CA ARG A 453 -6.35 21.81 25.66
C ARG A 453 -6.67 23.16 25.02
N ASN A 454 -6.08 24.25 25.53
CA ASN A 454 -6.26 25.59 24.98
C ASN A 454 -5.79 25.68 23.54
N ASN A 455 -4.62 25.10 23.22
CA ASN A 455 -4.10 25.05 21.84
C ASN A 455 -5.04 24.27 20.93
N ARG A 456 -5.58 23.14 21.40
CA ARG A 456 -6.55 22.34 20.64
C ARG A 456 -7.84 23.12 20.35
N GLU A 457 -8.37 23.83 21.34
CA GLU A 457 -9.59 24.63 21.18
C GLU A 457 -9.38 25.81 20.23
N LYS A 458 -8.28 26.56 20.40
CA LYS A 458 -7.90 27.64 19.48
C LYS A 458 -7.74 27.13 18.05
N LEU A 459 -6.96 26.07 17.84
CA LEU A 459 -6.79 25.48 16.52
C LEU A 459 -8.11 24.97 15.93
N SER A 460 -8.97 24.37 16.76
CA SER A 460 -10.30 23.94 16.30
C SER A 460 -11.13 25.13 15.79
N HIS A 461 -11.04 26.29 16.46
CA HIS A 461 -11.70 27.52 16.04
C HIS A 461 -11.08 28.05 14.75
N ASP A 462 -9.76 28.30 14.73
CA ASP A 462 -9.01 28.83 13.59
C ASP A 462 -9.25 27.99 12.31
N ILE A 463 -9.18 26.66 12.43
CA ILE A 463 -9.45 25.74 11.31
C ILE A 463 -10.88 25.89 10.82
N THR A 464 -11.85 26.04 11.73
CA THR A 464 -13.26 26.18 11.35
C THR A 464 -13.51 27.51 10.65
N GLU A 465 -12.86 28.58 11.10
CA GLU A 465 -12.95 29.91 10.50
C GLU A 465 -12.39 29.91 9.08
N VAL A 466 -11.15 29.43 8.90
CA VAL A 466 -10.50 29.28 7.59
C VAL A 466 -11.37 28.40 6.66
N ILE A 467 -11.91 27.29 7.16
CA ILE A 467 -12.77 26.43 6.34
C ILE A 467 -14.08 27.13 5.95
N ASN A 468 -14.67 27.94 6.83
CA ASN A 468 -15.90 28.66 6.51
C ASN A 468 -15.66 29.81 5.53
N GLU A 469 -14.47 30.41 5.54
CA GLU A 469 -14.10 31.46 4.59
C GLU A 469 -13.78 30.91 3.19
N TYR A 470 -12.89 29.91 3.12
CA TYR A 470 -12.39 29.38 1.84
C TYR A 470 -13.24 28.21 1.30
N GLY A 471 -13.98 27.51 2.17
CA GLY A 471 -14.84 26.39 1.80
C GLY A 471 -15.88 26.72 0.71
N PRO A 472 -16.64 27.82 0.81
CA PRO A 472 -17.58 28.24 -0.22
C PRO A 472 -16.92 28.60 -1.56
N ARG A 473 -15.65 29.03 -1.53
CA ARG A 473 -14.89 29.38 -2.75
C ARG A 473 -14.42 28.12 -3.50
N ALA A 474 -14.14 27.03 -2.78
CA ALA A 474 -13.70 25.77 -3.38
C ALA A 474 -14.86 24.82 -3.77
N PHE A 475 -15.98 24.87 -3.06
CA PHE A 475 -17.07 23.91 -3.24
C PHE A 475 -18.43 24.60 -3.27
N SER A 476 -19.21 24.35 -4.32
CA SER A 476 -20.57 24.88 -4.49
C SER A 476 -21.58 24.25 -3.54
N ASP A 477 -21.33 23.03 -3.04
CA ASP A 477 -22.16 22.29 -2.09
C ASP A 477 -21.78 22.54 -0.61
N PHE A 478 -21.10 23.65 -0.32
CA PHE A 478 -20.58 23.91 1.03
C PHE A 478 -21.67 24.39 1.99
N ASP A 479 -22.11 23.50 2.87
CA ASP A 479 -22.94 23.87 4.03
C ASP A 479 -22.07 24.44 5.16
N GLY A 480 -21.92 25.77 5.21
CA GLY A 480 -21.16 26.49 6.26
C GLY A 480 -21.75 26.42 7.68
N ARG A 481 -22.77 25.60 7.90
CA ARG A 481 -23.31 25.35 9.24
C ARG A 481 -22.48 24.25 9.88
N GLN A 482 -21.75 24.58 10.95
CA GLN A 482 -21.34 23.56 11.94
C GLN A 482 -22.54 22.62 12.17
N PRO A 483 -22.36 21.29 12.24
CA PRO A 483 -23.47 20.38 12.46
C PRO A 483 -24.17 20.74 13.77
N LYS A 484 -25.23 21.54 13.67
CA LYS A 484 -26.07 21.94 14.80
C LYS A 484 -26.52 20.66 15.50
N LYS A 485 -26.69 20.72 16.83
CA LYS A 485 -27.44 19.74 17.62
C LYS A 485 -28.85 19.60 17.03
N LYS A 486 -29.02 18.83 15.96
CA LYS A 486 -30.31 18.37 15.45
C LYS A 486 -30.38 16.88 15.75
N THR A 487 -30.94 16.59 16.91
CA THR A 487 -31.77 15.41 17.15
C THR A 487 -32.80 15.34 16.03
N THR A 488 -32.60 14.45 15.07
CA THR A 488 -33.67 13.73 14.35
C THR A 488 -33.03 12.75 13.38
N ASN A 489 -33.36 11.48 13.57
CA ASN A 489 -33.22 10.41 12.60
C ASN A 489 -33.86 10.82 11.27
N LYS A 490 -33.08 10.87 10.19
CA LYS A 490 -33.49 10.48 8.84
C LYS A 490 -32.19 10.25 8.05
N PHE A 491 -31.95 8.98 7.74
CA PHE A 491 -30.73 8.47 7.12
C PHE A 491 -31.13 7.80 5.81
N THR A 492 -31.53 8.62 4.85
CA THR A 492 -31.69 8.34 3.42
C THR A 492 -31.69 9.70 2.74
N ASP A 493 -31.23 9.76 1.49
CA ASP A 493 -31.17 10.97 0.64
C ASP A 493 -29.86 11.74 0.80
N PHE A 494 -28.83 11.24 0.11
CA PHE A 494 -27.90 12.02 -0.72
C PHE A 494 -27.07 11.00 -1.51
N VAL A 495 -27.77 10.27 -2.38
CA VAL A 495 -27.19 9.64 -3.56
C VAL A 495 -27.41 10.66 -4.69
N CYS A 496 -26.33 10.97 -5.41
CA CYS A 496 -26.24 11.67 -6.68
C CYS A 496 -27.53 12.28 -7.26
N SER A 497 -27.56 13.60 -7.40
CA SER A 497 -28.31 14.23 -8.49
C SER A 497 -27.30 14.61 -9.57
N PRO A 498 -27.47 14.14 -10.83
CA PRO A 498 -26.59 14.51 -11.92
C PRO A 498 -26.92 15.93 -12.39
N SER A 499 -25.88 16.71 -12.66
CA SER A 499 -25.92 17.80 -13.62
C SER A 499 -24.92 17.47 -14.72
#